data_AF-A0A2X1QN28-F1
#
_entry.id   AF-A0A2X1QN28-F1
#
_cell.length_a   1.000
_cell.length_b   1.000
_cell.length_c   1.000
_cell.angle_alpha   90.00
_cell.angle_beta   90.00
_cell.angle_gamma   90.00
#
_symmetry.space_group_name_H-M   'P 1'
#
loop_
_entity.id
_entity.type
_entity.pdbx_description
1 polymer ?
#
loop_
_entity_poly.entity_id
_entity_poly.type
_entity_poly.pdbx_seq_one_letter_code
_entity_poly.pdbx_strand_id
1 'polypeptide(L)'
;MLHDLLAVFPATLELATLALIVGAVLGIVAGVLCARYAGSPWDLAVRTFTLLGNSVPIFWLGLLMLALFYARLQWAPGPGRLDDIYQYTVEPRSGFALIDTWLSGDTAAFKNAIGHLALPVLVLAY
;
A
#
# COMPACT_ATOMS: atom_id res chain seq x y z
N MET A 1 -7.90 -26.71 2.35
CA MET A 1 -8.63 -25.92 1.33
C MET A 1 -9.41 -24.76 1.94
N LEU A 2 -10.56 -24.97 2.60
CA LEU A 2 -11.36 -23.83 3.09
C LEU A 2 -10.67 -23.04 4.22
N HIS A 3 -9.96 -23.74 5.11
CA HIS A 3 -9.17 -23.13 6.19
C HIS A 3 -8.00 -22.29 5.66
N ASP A 4 -7.33 -22.73 4.60
CA ASP A 4 -6.20 -22.01 4.01
C ASP A 4 -6.66 -20.69 3.36
N LEU A 5 -7.83 -20.72 2.70
CA LEU A 5 -8.45 -19.54 2.13
C LEU A 5 -8.80 -18.50 3.21
N LEU A 6 -9.42 -18.95 4.30
CA LEU A 6 -9.81 -18.09 5.42
C LEU A 6 -8.60 -17.51 6.16
N ALA A 7 -7.43 -18.14 6.09
CA ALA A 7 -6.22 -17.61 6.71
C ALA A 7 -5.61 -16.44 5.93
N VAL A 8 -5.72 -16.42 4.60
CA VAL A 8 -5.16 -15.35 3.74
C VAL A 8 -6.17 -14.25 3.40
N PHE A 9 -7.47 -14.56 3.48
CA PHE A 9 -8.55 -13.63 3.13
C PHE A 9 -8.57 -12.33 3.94
N PRO A 10 -8.34 -12.32 5.27
CA PRO A 10 -8.29 -11.08 6.04
C PRO A 10 -7.20 -10.12 5.55
N ALA A 11 -6.03 -10.67 5.20
CA ALA A 11 -4.89 -9.88 4.72
C ALA A 11 -5.16 -9.26 3.35
N THR A 12 -5.82 -9.99 2.44
CA THR A 12 -6.17 -9.44 1.12
C THR A 12 -7.27 -8.39 1.22
N LEU A 13 -8.25 -8.58 2.10
CA LEU A 13 -9.27 -7.58 2.39
C LEU A 13 -8.67 -6.30 2.98
N GLU A 14 -7.76 -6.43 3.94
CA GLU A 14 -7.05 -5.30 4.54
C GLU A 14 -6.36 -4.46 3.46
N LEU A 15 -5.55 -5.13 2.63
CA LEU A 15 -4.81 -4.49 1.56
C LEU A 15 -5.73 -3.81 0.53
N ALA A 16 -6.74 -4.53 0.04
CA ALA A 16 -7.66 -4.03 -0.98
C ALA A 16 -8.49 -2.84 -0.48
N THR A 17 -8.96 -2.91 0.77
CA THR A 17 -9.76 -1.82 1.37
C THR A 17 -8.91 -0.55 1.53
N LEU A 18 -7.69 -0.68 2.02
CA LEU A 18 -6.78 0.46 2.17
C LEU A 18 -6.41 1.07 0.82
N ALA A 19 -6.08 0.25 -0.17
CA ALA A 19 -5.79 0.71 -1.52
C ALA A 19 -6.98 1.46 -2.14
N LEU A 20 -8.20 0.93 -1.97
CA LEU A 20 -9.41 1.58 -2.46
C LEU A 20 -9.63 2.94 -1.81
N ILE A 21 -9.49 3.04 -0.47
CA ILE A 21 -9.67 4.30 0.25
C ILE A 21 -8.63 5.33 -0.18
N VAL A 22 -7.35 4.93 -0.20
CA VAL A 22 -6.25 5.82 -0.58
C VAL A 22 -6.39 6.27 -2.03
N GLY A 23 -6.65 5.35 -2.95
CA GLY A 23 -6.83 5.65 -4.38
C GLY A 23 -8.03 6.54 -4.63
N ALA A 24 -9.16 6.29 -3.96
CA ALA A 24 -10.35 7.14 -4.07
C ALA A 24 -10.06 8.57 -3.58
N VAL A 25 -9.43 8.73 -2.41
CA VAL A 25 -9.10 10.06 -1.87
C VAL A 25 -8.13 10.80 -2.78
N LEU A 26 -7.03 10.17 -3.18
CA LEU A 26 -6.02 10.79 -4.04
C LEU A 26 -6.59 11.11 -5.43
N GLY A 27 -7.34 10.18 -6.02
CA GLY A 27 -7.97 10.36 -7.32
C GLY A 27 -9.02 11.47 -7.33
N ILE A 28 -9.86 11.56 -6.29
CA ILE A 28 -10.85 12.64 -6.15
C ILE A 28 -10.14 13.99 -6.01
N VAL A 29 -9.13 14.09 -5.13
CA VAL A 29 -8.40 15.34 -4.91
C VAL A 29 -7.69 15.79 -6.19
N ALA A 30 -6.97 14.88 -6.86
CA ALA A 30 -6.28 15.18 -8.12
C ALA A 30 -7.27 15.58 -9.22
N GLY A 31 -8.41 14.88 -9.34
CA GLY A 31 -9.46 15.18 -10.31
C GLY A 31 -10.08 16.56 -10.08
N VAL A 32 -10.39 16.91 -8.83
CA VAL A 32 -10.94 18.23 -8.47
C VAL A 32 -9.91 19.34 -8.74
N LEU A 33 -8.63 19.11 -8.44
CA LEU A 33 -7.55 20.05 -8.75
C LEU A 33 -7.41 20.31 -10.25
N CYS A 34 -7.46 19.26 -11.08
CA CYS A 34 -7.39 19.41 -12.54
C CYS A 34 -8.61 20.14 -13.09
N ALA A 35 -9.81 19.84 -12.58
CA ALA A 35 -11.03 20.52 -12.99
C ALA A 35 -11.02 22.02 -12.61
N ARG A 36 -10.48 22.36 -11.44
CA ARG A 36 -10.38 23.75 -10.97
C ARG A 36 -9.28 24.55 -11.69
N TYR A 37 -8.15 23.92 -11.98
CA TYR A 37 -6.99 24.56 -12.62
C TYR A 37 -6.78 24.04 -14.05
N ALA A 38 -7.87 23.85 -14.80
CA ALA A 38 -7.82 23.34 -16.17
C ALA A 38 -6.91 24.21 -17.04
N GLY A 39 -5.96 23.59 -17.75
CA GLY A 39 -4.95 24.29 -18.56
C GLY A 39 -3.74 24.84 -17.78
N SER A 40 -3.66 24.63 -16.47
CA SER A 40 -2.47 24.90 -15.65
C SER A 40 -1.38 23.83 -15.86
N PRO A 41 -0.10 24.13 -15.58
CA PRO A 41 0.94 23.09 -15.47
C PRO A 41 0.57 21.93 -14.52
N TRP A 42 -0.28 22.16 -13.52
CA TRP A 42 -0.79 21.11 -12.64
C TRP A 42 -1.69 20.09 -13.35
N ASP A 43 -2.57 20.57 -14.23
CA ASP A 43 -3.46 19.72 -15.05
C ASP A 43 -2.63 18.88 -16.04
N LEU A 44 -1.64 19.50 -16.68
CA LEU A 44 -0.71 18.78 -17.56
C LEU A 44 0.08 17.70 -16.81
N ALA A 45 0.62 18.02 -15.63
CA ALA A 45 1.40 17.08 -14.83
C ALA A 45 0.57 15.84 -14.42
N VAL A 46 -0.65 16.04 -13.91
CA VAL A 46 -1.54 14.93 -13.50
C VAL A 46 -1.94 14.08 -14.70
N ARG A 47 -2.29 14.69 -15.83
CA ARG A 47 -2.62 13.97 -17.07
C ARG A 47 -1.44 13.15 -17.58
N THR A 48 -0.23 13.72 -17.60
CA THR A 48 0.97 12.99 -18.01
C THR A 48 1.27 11.82 -17.07
N PHE A 49 1.19 12.00 -15.75
CA PHE A 49 1.37 10.90 -14.79
C PHE A 49 0.33 9.78 -14.97
N THR A 50 -0.93 10.15 -15.23
CA THR A 50 -2.03 9.20 -15.48
C THR A 50 -1.79 8.41 -16.77
N LEU A 51 -1.30 9.05 -17.84
CA LEU A 51 -0.98 8.38 -19.09
C LEU A 51 0.22 7.44 -18.96
N LEU A 52 1.25 7.87 -18.23
CA LEU A 52 2.47 7.08 -18.04
C LEU A 52 2.20 5.79 -17.27
N GLY A 53 1.58 5.86 -16.10
CA GLY A 53 1.35 4.64 -15.33
C GLY A 53 0.27 3.73 -15.93
N ASN A 54 -0.72 4.23 -16.68
CA ASN A 54 -1.66 3.38 -17.41
C ASN A 54 -0.99 2.61 -18.56
N SER A 55 0.16 3.10 -19.04
CA SER A 55 0.97 2.42 -20.06
C SER A 55 1.90 1.34 -19.48
N VAL A 56 2.17 1.38 -18.16
CA VAL A 56 3.10 0.47 -17.49
C VAL A 56 2.30 -0.64 -16.79
N PRO A 57 2.64 -1.93 -16.98
CA PRO A 57 2.00 -3.01 -16.25
C PRO A 57 2.17 -2.84 -14.74
N ILE A 58 1.09 -3.00 -13.97
CA ILE A 58 1.07 -2.81 -12.51
C ILE A 58 2.14 -3.65 -11.78
N PHE A 59 2.37 -4.87 -12.25
CA PHE A 59 3.43 -5.76 -11.74
C PHE A 59 4.83 -5.14 -11.89
N TRP A 60 5.12 -4.55 -13.06
CA TRP A 60 6.38 -3.88 -13.32
C TRP A 60 6.56 -2.66 -12.43
N LEU A 61 5.49 -1.88 -12.24
CA LEU A 61 5.50 -0.76 -11.31
C LEU A 61 5.82 -1.24 -9.88
N GLY A 62 5.15 -2.30 -9.41
CA GLY A 62 5.41 -2.90 -8.10
C GLY A 62 6.86 -3.34 -7.92
N LEU A 63 7.44 -4.02 -8.91
CA LEU A 63 8.86 -4.40 -8.89
C LEU A 63 9.81 -3.21 -8.86
N LEU A 64 9.54 -2.17 -9.67
CA LEU A 64 10.34 -0.94 -9.68
C LEU A 64 10.27 -0.21 -8.35
N MET A 65 9.07 -0.12 -7.75
CA MET A 65 8.88 0.50 -6.44
C MET A 65 9.63 -0.27 -5.36
N LEU A 66 9.58 -1.60 -5.38
CA LEU A 66 10.37 -2.42 -4.47
C LEU A 66 11.88 -2.20 -4.68
N ALA A 67 12.37 -2.24 -5.92
CA ALA A 67 13.79 -2.00 -6.20
C ALA A 67 14.26 -0.60 -5.77
N LEU A 68 13.41 0.41 -5.94
CA LEU A 68 13.75 1.79 -5.60
C LEU A 68 13.65 2.03 -4.09
N PHE A 69 12.48 1.81 -3.48
CA PHE A 69 12.21 2.18 -2.10
C PHE A 69 12.77 1.20 -1.09
N TYR A 70 12.79 -0.10 -1.42
CA TYR A 70 13.46 -1.08 -0.59
C TYR A 70 14.95 -1.12 -0.94
N ALA A 71 15.37 -1.55 -2.13
CA ALA A 71 16.78 -1.85 -2.36
C ALA A 71 17.71 -0.61 -2.44
N ARG A 72 17.27 0.51 -3.02
CA ARG A 72 18.11 1.71 -3.15
C ARG A 72 17.97 2.71 -2.01
N LEU A 73 16.73 3.13 -1.71
CA LEU A 73 16.44 4.20 -0.75
C LEU A 73 16.33 3.68 0.69
N GLN A 74 16.02 2.39 0.89
CA GLN A 74 15.83 1.79 2.22
C GLN A 74 14.74 2.51 3.04
N TRP A 75 13.70 3.02 2.37
CA TRP A 75 12.55 3.69 2.99
C TRP A 75 11.42 2.72 3.30
N ALA A 76 11.25 1.70 2.45
CA ALA A 76 10.27 0.65 2.66
C ALA A 76 10.95 -0.55 3.33
N PRO A 77 10.27 -1.22 4.28
CA PRO A 77 10.78 -2.46 4.85
C PRO A 77 10.77 -3.60 3.82
N GLY A 78 11.40 -4.72 4.18
CA GLY A 78 11.60 -5.85 3.28
C GLY A 78 10.31 -6.54 2.84
N PRO A 79 10.40 -7.52 1.93
CA PRO A 79 9.24 -8.30 1.53
C PRO A 79 8.66 -9.06 2.72
N GLY A 80 7.35 -8.99 2.91
CA GLY A 80 6.68 -9.64 4.04
C GLY A 80 5.44 -8.86 4.47
N ARG A 81 4.89 -9.27 5.61
CA ARG A 81 3.80 -8.53 6.30
C ARG A 81 4.31 -7.76 7.51
N LEU A 82 5.39 -8.26 8.12
CA LEU A 82 6.07 -7.76 9.30
C LEU A 82 7.54 -8.20 9.20
N ASP A 83 8.43 -7.49 9.88
CA ASP A 83 9.80 -7.96 10.05
C ASP A 83 9.85 -9.21 10.95
N ASP A 84 10.88 -10.04 10.76
CA ASP A 84 11.08 -11.31 11.48
C ASP A 84 10.98 -11.16 13.02
N ILE A 85 11.40 -10.01 13.55
CA ILE A 85 11.40 -9.68 14.98
C ILE A 85 9.96 -9.64 15.54
N TYR A 86 9.01 -9.20 14.73
CA TYR A 86 7.60 -9.09 15.12
C TYR A 86 6.78 -10.30 14.68
N GLN A 87 7.23 -11.01 13.65
CA GLN A 87 6.52 -12.18 13.09
C GLN A 87 6.29 -13.29 14.12
N TYR A 88 7.19 -13.46 15.09
CA TYR A 88 7.06 -14.47 16.16
C TYR A 88 6.53 -13.91 17.48
N THR A 89 6.41 -12.58 17.60
CA THR A 89 6.01 -11.89 18.84
C THR A 89 4.53 -11.49 18.79
N VAL A 90 3.99 -11.26 17.59
CA VAL A 90 2.59 -10.89 17.37
C VAL A 90 1.79 -12.12 16.99
N GLU A 91 0.94 -12.61 17.91
CA GLU A 91 0.02 -13.71 17.63
C GLU A 91 -1.05 -13.26 16.62
N PRO A 92 -1.23 -13.95 15.48
CA PRO A 92 -2.31 -13.67 14.55
C PRO A 92 -3.65 -14.10 15.17
N ARG A 93 -4.44 -13.15 15.65
CA ARG A 93 -5.75 -13.42 16.28
C ARG A 93 -6.90 -13.19 15.31
N SER A 94 -6.86 -12.10 14.56
CA SER A 94 -7.88 -11.72 13.57
C SER A 94 -7.43 -12.00 12.14
N GLY A 95 -6.13 -12.09 11.89
CA GLY A 95 -5.54 -12.23 10.56
C GLY A 95 -5.29 -10.89 9.87
N PHE A 96 -5.78 -9.77 10.41
CA PHE A 96 -5.47 -8.41 9.98
C PHE A 96 -4.19 -7.93 10.66
N ALA A 97 -3.19 -7.53 9.89
CA ALA A 97 -1.88 -7.16 10.43
C ALA A 97 -1.97 -5.90 11.30
N LEU A 98 -2.72 -4.89 10.88
CA LEU A 98 -2.88 -3.65 11.63
C LEU A 98 -3.66 -3.86 12.93
N ILE A 99 -4.69 -4.73 12.91
CA ILE A 99 -5.50 -5.00 14.08
C ILE A 99 -4.70 -5.85 15.09
N ASP A 100 -4.03 -6.89 14.63
CA ASP A 100 -3.27 -7.80 15.49
C ASP A 100 -2.06 -7.09 16.13
N THR A 101 -1.37 -6.21 15.39
CA THR A 101 -0.27 -5.38 15.94
C THR A 101 -0.77 -4.24 16.83
N TRP A 102 -1.97 -3.72 16.61
CA TRP A 102 -2.57 -2.75 17.53
C TRP A 102 -2.97 -3.43 18.86
N LEU A 103 -3.55 -4.62 18.78
CA LEU A 103 -3.98 -5.42 19.94
C LEU A 103 -2.79 -5.97 20.74
N SER A 104 -1.63 -6.18 20.13
CA SER A 104 -0.42 -6.60 20.85
C SER A 104 0.12 -5.53 21.80
N GLY A 105 -0.31 -4.26 21.64
CA GLY A 105 0.15 -3.13 22.44
C GLY A 105 1.55 -2.63 22.08
N ASP A 106 2.19 -3.22 21.07
CA ASP A 106 3.50 -2.82 20.59
C ASP A 106 3.39 -1.77 19.46
N THR A 107 3.59 -0.51 19.83
CA THR A 107 3.55 0.61 18.88
C THR A 107 4.62 0.52 17.78
N ALA A 108 5.74 -0.18 18.02
CA ALA A 108 6.76 -0.40 17.01
C ALA A 108 6.30 -1.42 15.97
N ALA A 109 5.67 -2.51 16.41
CA ALA A 109 5.05 -3.50 15.52
C ALA A 109 3.95 -2.89 14.64
N PHE A 110 3.11 -2.02 15.21
CA PHE A 110 2.07 -1.32 14.44
C PHE A 110 2.64 -0.40 13.35
N LYS A 111 3.66 0.40 13.70
CA LYS A 111 4.37 1.24 12.71
C LYS A 111 5.04 0.40 11.62
N ASN A 112 5.59 -0.76 12.00
CA ASN A 112 6.18 -1.70 11.06
C ASN A 112 5.13 -2.23 10.08
N ALA A 113 3.97 -2.68 10.57
CA ALA A 113 2.85 -3.13 9.73
C ALA A 113 2.41 -2.06 8.72
N ILE A 114 2.30 -0.80 9.15
CA ILE A 114 1.99 0.33 8.25
C ILE A 114 3.07 0.47 7.17
N GLY A 115 4.35 0.41 7.55
CA GLY A 115 5.46 0.52 6.59
C GLY A 115 5.42 -0.58 5.53
N HIS A 116 5.12 -1.82 5.93
CA HIS A 116 4.96 -2.98 5.03
C HIS A 116 3.75 -2.85 4.10
N LEU A 117 2.67 -2.21 4.56
CA LEU A 117 1.46 -1.99 3.77
C LEU A 117 1.53 -0.76 2.86
N ALA A 118 2.28 0.27 3.24
CA ALA A 118 2.26 1.57 2.54
C ALA A 118 2.63 1.46 1.06
N LEU A 119 3.72 0.77 0.74
CA LEU A 119 4.19 0.67 -0.64
C LEU A 119 3.23 -0.18 -1.52
N PRO A 120 2.80 -1.39 -1.11
CA PRO A 120 1.79 -2.14 -1.84
C PRO A 120 0.46 -1.39 -2.02
N VAL A 121 -0.03 -0.73 -0.96
CA VAL A 121 -1.26 0.07 -1.01
C VAL A 121 -1.15 1.20 -2.02
N LEU A 122 -0.03 1.95 -2.02
CA LEU A 122 0.20 3.06 -2.95
C LEU A 122 0.33 2.59 -4.40
N VAL A 123 1.00 1.46 -4.62
CA VAL A 123 1.10 0.85 -5.96
C VAL A 123 -0.29 0.47 -6.47
N LEU A 124 -1.13 -0.13 -5.63
CA LEU A 124 -2.46 -0.57 -6.02
C LEU A 124 -3.49 0.56 -6.12
N ALA A 125 -3.22 1.71 -5.48
CA ALA A 125 -4.10 2.87 -5.42
C ALA A 125 -3.97 3.85 -6.61
N TYR A 126 -3.00 3.62 -7.51
CA TYR A 126 -2.70 4.49 -8.66
C TYR A 126 -3.73 4.36 -9.80
#